data_AF-A0A1F9Z5G6-F1
#
_entry.id   AF-A0A1F9Z5G6-F1
#
_cell.length_a   1.000
_cell.length_b   1.000
_cell.length_c   1.000
_cell.angle_alpha   90.00
_cell.angle_beta   90.00
_cell.angle_gamma   90.00
#
_symmetry.space_group_name_H-M   'P 1'
#
loop_
_entity.id
_entity.type
_entity.pdbx_description
1 polymer ?
#
loop_
_entity_poly.entity_id
_entity_poly.type
_entity_poly.pdbx_seq_one_letter_code
_entity_poly.pdbx_strand_id
1 'polypeptide(L)'
;MADRCPDCYAELPEDAVWVCPACGYTLRTPAVAKVGIVFMLLGVVLLGSYLVGPENLGLKTGWMPTELAEFTIANYAWLVLGVLGLGMALVIAGAVKLRVERAAVAA
;
A
#
# COMPACT_ATOMS: atom_id res chain seq x y z
N MET A 1 -8.41 -22.34 18.95
CA MET A 1 -7.75 -23.39 18.14
C MET A 1 -6.30 -23.00 18.02
N ALA A 2 -5.34 -23.91 18.24
CA ALA A 2 -3.94 -23.61 17.96
C ALA A 2 -3.75 -23.51 16.45
N ASP A 3 -3.45 -22.31 15.94
CA ASP A 3 -3.10 -22.14 14.54
C ASP A 3 -1.76 -22.84 14.30
N ARG A 4 -1.69 -23.68 13.26
CA ARG A 4 -0.46 -24.37 12.84
C ARG A 4 0.05 -23.76 11.54
N CYS A 5 1.37 -23.74 11.38
CA CYS A 5 1.99 -23.20 10.18
C CYS A 5 1.59 -24.08 8.98
N PRO A 6 1.12 -23.52 7.86
CA PRO A 6 0.76 -24.32 6.69
C PRO A 6 1.97 -25.00 6.04
N ASP A 7 3.18 -24.54 6.32
CA ASP A 7 4.42 -25.03 5.71
C ASP A 7 5.13 -26.05 6.63
N CYS A 8 5.49 -25.64 7.85
CA CYS A 8 6.25 -26.49 8.78
C CYS A 8 5.39 -27.23 9.82
N TYR A 9 4.08 -27.00 9.85
CA TYR A 9 3.13 -27.59 10.82
C TYR A 9 3.43 -27.36 12.31
N ALA A 10 4.41 -26.51 12.64
CA ALA A 10 4.68 -26.10 14.00
C ALA A 10 3.48 -25.36 14.60
N GLU A 11 3.27 -25.52 15.91
CA GLU A 11 2.30 -24.71 16.67
C GLU A 11 2.74 -23.24 16.62
N LEU A 12 1.86 -22.34 16.18
CA LEU A 12 2.12 -20.91 16.26
C LEU A 12 1.79 -20.41 17.67
N PRO A 13 2.67 -19.59 18.26
CA PRO A 13 2.31 -18.84 19.45
C PRO A 13 1.24 -17.79 19.09
N GLU A 14 0.40 -17.41 20.05
CA GLU A 14 -0.76 -16.51 19.80
C GLU A 14 -0.36 -15.12 19.30
N ASP A 15 0.91 -14.74 19.45
CA ASP A 15 1.51 -13.48 19.02
C ASP A 15 2.21 -13.54 17.64
N ALA A 16 2.29 -14.72 16.99
CA ALA A 16 2.87 -14.86 15.67
C ALA A 16 1.91 -14.34 14.57
N VAL A 17 1.89 -13.03 14.36
CA VAL A 17 0.92 -12.37 13.47
C VAL A 17 1.35 -12.34 12.00
N TRP A 18 2.65 -12.26 11.68
CA TRP A 18 3.11 -11.99 10.31
C TRP A 18 4.04 -13.04 9.72
N VAL A 19 4.96 -13.61 10.52
CA VAL A 19 5.94 -14.61 10.09
C VAL A 19 5.99 -15.78 11.07
N CYS A 20 6.09 -17.00 10.56
CA CYS A 20 6.24 -18.18 11.40
C CYS A 20 7.64 -18.19 12.06
N PRO A 21 7.73 -18.29 13.40
CA PRO A 21 9.00 -18.25 14.12
C PRO A 21 9.86 -19.51 13.94
N ALA A 22 9.31 -20.59 13.38
CA ALA A 22 10.04 -21.85 13.18
C ALA A 22 10.65 -21.99 11.78
N CYS A 23 10.02 -21.42 10.74
CA CYS A 23 10.43 -21.62 9.34
C CYS A 23 10.51 -20.34 8.51
N GLY A 24 10.11 -19.18 9.05
CA GLY A 24 10.14 -17.90 8.31
C GLY A 24 9.03 -17.73 7.27
N TYR A 25 8.05 -18.64 7.23
CA TYR A 25 6.89 -18.55 6.32
C TYR A 25 6.05 -17.31 6.62
N THR A 26 5.67 -16.54 5.59
CA THR A 26 4.81 -15.36 5.74
C THR A 26 3.35 -15.75 5.88
N LEU A 27 2.82 -15.63 7.10
CA LEU A 27 1.45 -15.99 7.45
C LEU A 27 0.45 -14.90 7.04
N ARG A 28 0.83 -13.64 7.18
CA ARG A 28 -0.03 -12.50 6.88
C ARG A 28 0.74 -11.33 6.29
N THR A 29 0.17 -10.70 5.28
CA THR A 29 0.71 -9.45 4.73
C THR A 29 0.39 -8.27 5.67
N PRO A 30 1.36 -7.40 5.99
CA PRO A 30 1.15 -6.21 6.82
C PRO A 30 0.04 -5.33 6.29
N ALA A 31 -0.85 -4.86 7.18
CA ALA A 31 -1.93 -3.94 6.81
C ALA A 31 -1.38 -2.68 6.10
N VAL A 32 -0.21 -2.22 6.52
CA VAL A 32 0.52 -1.11 5.91
C VAL A 32 0.83 -1.36 4.43
N ALA A 33 1.23 -2.58 4.06
CA ALA A 33 1.48 -2.93 2.66
C ALA A 33 0.18 -2.94 1.85
N LYS A 34 -0.93 -3.43 2.42
CA LYS A 34 -2.24 -3.39 1.75
C LYS A 34 -2.68 -1.94 1.47
N VAL A 35 -2.54 -1.06 2.46
CA VAL A 35 -2.84 0.37 2.30
C VAL A 35 -1.93 0.99 1.22
N GLY A 36 -0.63 0.66 1.22
CA GLY A 36 0.30 1.11 0.19
C GLY A 36 -0.10 0.70 -1.23
N ILE A 37 -0.59 -0.53 -1.42
CA ILE A 37 -1.10 -1.01 -2.71
C ILE A 37 -2.33 -0.20 -3.16
N VAL A 38 -3.25 0.11 -2.26
CA VAL A 38 -4.43 0.95 -2.57
C VAL A 38 -4.00 2.35 -3.02
N PHE A 39 -3.04 2.96 -2.33
CA PHE A 39 -2.47 4.24 -2.74
C PHE A 39 -1.78 4.18 -4.10
N MET A 40 -1.05 3.10 -4.40
CA MET A 40 -0.47 2.92 -5.72
C MET A 40 -1.55 2.81 -6.82
N LEU A 41 -2.61 2.04 -6.59
CA LEU A 41 -3.72 1.93 -7.55
C LEU A 41 -4.40 3.27 -7.79
N LEU A 42 -4.66 4.04 -6.73
CA LEU A 42 -5.18 5.41 -6.85
C LEU A 42 -4.22 6.30 -7.66
N GLY A 43 -2.92 6.20 -7.42
CA GLY A 43 -1.90 6.90 -8.19
C GLY A 43 -1.90 6.55 -9.67
N VAL A 44 -2.09 5.27 -10.03
CA VAL A 44 -2.20 4.81 -11.42
C VAL A 44 -3.48 5.34 -12.08
N VAL A 45 -4.60 5.34 -11.37
CA VAL A 45 -5.86 5.92 -11.89
C VAL A 45 -5.69 7.41 -12.15
N LEU A 46 -5.08 8.15 -11.20
CA LEU A 46 -4.78 9.57 -11.36
C LEU A 46 -3.84 9.82 -12.55
N LEU A 47 -2.78 9.01 -12.70
CA LEU A 47 -1.88 9.09 -13.85
C LEU A 47 -2.62 8.83 -15.17
N GLY A 48 -3.50 7.83 -15.21
CA GLY A 48 -4.33 7.53 -16.38
C GLY A 48 -5.21 8.72 -16.76
N SER A 49 -5.81 9.39 -15.78
CA SER A 49 -6.60 10.58 -16.05
C SER A 49 -5.77 11.82 -16.41
N TYR A 50 -4.52 11.93 -15.96
CA TYR A 50 -3.60 12.95 -16.47
C TYR A 50 -3.34 12.79 -17.97
N LEU A 51 -3.12 11.55 -18.42
CA LEU A 51 -2.83 11.23 -19.82
C LEU A 51 -4.05 11.42 -20.74
N VAL A 52 -5.27 11.22 -20.23
CA VAL A 52 -6.53 11.43 -20.97
C VAL A 52 -6.98 12.91 -20.96
N GLY A 53 -6.30 13.76 -20.21
CA GLY A 53 -6.62 15.17 -20.02
C GLY A 53 -7.52 15.37 -18.79
N PRO A 54 -7.09 16.16 -17.78
CA PRO A 54 -7.86 16.36 -16.56
C PRO A 54 -9.21 17.06 -16.79
N GLU A 55 -9.36 17.75 -17.93
CA GLU A 55 -10.64 18.29 -18.41
C GLU A 55 -11.75 17.23 -18.51
N ASN A 56 -11.39 15.97 -18.82
CA ASN A 56 -12.32 14.86 -19.04
C ASN A 56 -12.74 14.13 -17.75
N LEU A 57 -12.14 14.48 -16.59
CA LEU A 57 -12.50 13.90 -15.28
C LEU A 57 -13.84 14.39 -14.74
N GLY A 58 -14.53 15.29 -15.45
CA GLY A 58 -15.73 15.92 -14.93
C GLY A 58 -15.44 16.95 -13.84
N LEU A 59 -14.21 17.48 -13.73
CA LEU A 59 -13.89 18.58 -12.80
C LEU A 59 -14.70 19.86 -13.07
N LYS A 60 -15.34 19.96 -14.24
CA LYS A 60 -16.31 21.02 -14.58
C LYS A 60 -17.78 20.64 -14.36
N THR A 61 -18.11 19.46 -13.84
CA THR A 61 -19.52 19.04 -13.61
C THR A 61 -20.16 19.65 -12.37
N GLY A 62 -19.49 20.61 -11.71
CA GLY A 62 -20.02 21.35 -10.56
C GLY A 62 -20.00 20.60 -9.24
N TRP A 63 -19.41 19.39 -9.19
CA TRP A 63 -19.31 18.58 -7.96
C TRP A 63 -18.14 19.00 -7.05
N MET A 64 -17.18 19.77 -7.57
CA MET A 64 -15.99 20.22 -6.84
C MET A 64 -15.90 21.75 -6.87
N PRO A 65 -15.57 22.42 -5.74
CA PRO A 65 -15.36 23.86 -5.71
C PRO A 65 -14.27 24.27 -6.71
N THR A 66 -14.51 25.35 -7.45
CA THR A 66 -13.60 25.84 -8.51
C THR A 66 -12.18 26.08 -8.00
N GLU A 67 -12.04 26.62 -6.79
CA GLU A 67 -10.76 26.85 -6.10
C GLU A 67 -9.95 25.55 -5.92
N LEU A 68 -10.61 24.47 -5.52
CA LEU A 68 -9.97 23.17 -5.33
C LEU A 68 -9.66 22.52 -6.68
N ALA A 69 -10.55 22.65 -7.66
CA ALA A 69 -10.32 22.11 -9.00
C ALA A 69 -9.09 22.77 -9.66
N GLU A 70 -8.96 24.10 -9.54
CA GLU A 70 -7.87 24.85 -10.14
C GLU A 70 -6.53 24.57 -9.44
N PHE A 71 -6.53 24.49 -8.11
CA PHE A 71 -5.35 24.06 -7.35
C PHE A 71 -4.93 22.62 -7.67
N THR A 72 -5.89 21.72 -7.84
CA THR A 72 -5.66 20.31 -8.17
C THR A 72 -5.11 20.16 -9.58
N ILE A 73 -5.59 20.95 -10.55
CA ILE A 73 -5.07 20.95 -11.92
C ILE A 73 -3.64 21.53 -11.95
N ALA A 74 -3.41 22.66 -11.27
CA ALA A 74 -2.11 23.31 -11.23
C ALA A 74 -1.03 22.42 -10.58
N ASN A 75 -1.40 21.63 -9.58
CA ASN A 75 -0.49 20.74 -8.84
C ASN A 75 -0.71 19.26 -9.18
N TYR A 76 -1.40 18.94 -10.27
CA TYR A 76 -1.84 17.57 -10.55
C TYR A 76 -0.67 16.58 -10.63
N ALA A 77 0.40 16.98 -11.33
CA ALA A 77 1.61 16.17 -11.43
C ALA A 77 2.25 15.89 -10.06
N TRP A 78 2.29 16.91 -9.20
CA TRP A 78 2.79 16.77 -7.83
C TRP A 78 1.89 15.88 -6.95
N LEU A 79 0.58 15.97 -7.13
CA LEU A 79 -0.38 15.09 -6.45
C LEU A 79 -0.22 13.63 -6.87
N VAL A 80 -0.09 13.37 -8.18
CA VAL A 80 0.17 12.01 -8.70
C VAL A 80 1.47 11.45 -8.12
N LEU A 81 2.55 12.24 -8.15
CA LEU A 81 3.84 11.83 -7.58
C LEU A 81 3.77 11.64 -6.07
N GLY A 82 3.03 12.48 -5.35
CA GLY A 82 2.83 12.35 -3.91
C GLY A 82 2.06 11.09 -3.53
N VAL A 83 0.97 10.79 -4.23
CA VAL A 83 0.14 9.59 -4.00
C VAL A 83 0.90 8.31 -4.34
N LEU A 84 1.60 8.27 -5.49
CA LEU A 84 2.44 7.13 -5.86
C LEU A 84 3.62 6.96 -4.90
N GLY A 85 4.30 8.06 -4.55
CA GLY A 85 5.43 8.05 -3.62
C GLY A 85 5.04 7.57 -2.23
N LEU A 86 3.89 8.02 -1.72
CA LEU A 86 3.35 7.55 -0.44
C LEU A 86 2.96 6.08 -0.48
N GLY A 87 2.31 5.63 -1.56
CA GLY A 87 2.02 4.21 -1.78
C GLY A 87 3.30 3.36 -1.79
N MET A 88 4.34 3.82 -2.48
CA MET A 88 5.65 3.16 -2.52
C MET A 88 6.32 3.08 -1.15
N ALA A 89 6.32 4.18 -0.39
CA ALA A 89 6.88 4.22 0.95
C ALA A 89 6.19 3.22 1.90
N LEU A 90 4.85 3.13 1.83
CA LEU A 90 4.08 2.19 2.66
C LEU A 90 4.35 0.73 2.30
N VAL A 91 4.46 0.41 1.01
CA VAL A 91 4.83 -0.94 0.55
C VAL A 91 6.25 -1.29 1.01
N ILE A 92 7.22 -0.38 0.86
CA ILE A 92 8.61 -0.58 1.31
C ILE A 92 8.64 -0.80 2.83
N ALA A 93 7.94 0.03 3.61
CA ALA A 93 7.88 -0.13 5.06
C ALA A 93 7.31 -1.49 5.47
N GLY A 94 6.24 -1.94 4.80
CA GLY A 94 5.69 -3.29 5.00
C GLY A 94 6.67 -4.40 4.64
N ALA A 95 7.41 -4.26 3.53
CA ALA A 95 8.43 -5.22 3.12
C ALA A 95 9.60 -5.28 4.09
N VAL A 96 10.06 -4.13 4.60
CA VAL A 96 11.13 -4.06 5.61
C VAL A 96 10.70 -4.73 6.90
N LYS A 97 9.47 -4.48 7.38
CA LYS A 97 8.92 -5.16 8.56
C LYS A 97 8.96 -6.68 8.43
N LEU A 98 8.50 -7.21 7.29
CA LEU A 98 8.57 -8.65 7.01
C LEU A 98 10.01 -9.18 6.94
N ARG A 99 10.95 -8.41 6.39
CA ARG A 99 12.38 -8.81 6.33
C ARG A 99 13.02 -8.83 7.71
N VAL A 100 12.72 -7.87 8.57
CA VAL A 100 13.25 -7.82 9.94
C VAL A 100 12.73 -9.01 10.75
N GLU A 101 11.44 -9.32 10.65
CA GLU A 101 10.88 -10.48 11.35
C GLU A 101 11.44 -11.80 10.80
N ARG A 102 11.61 -11.93 9.48
CA ARG A 102 12.29 -13.10 8.91
C ARG A 102 13.75 -13.21 9.37
N ALA A 103 14.48 -12.10 9.47
CA ALA A 103 15.86 -12.09 9.94
C ALA A 103 15.97 -12.46 11.43
N ALA A 104 15.02 -12.04 12.25
CA ALA A 104 14.95 -12.42 13.67
C ALA A 104 14.69 -13.92 13.88
N VAL A 105 14.04 -14.58 12.91
CA VAL A 105 13.79 -16.03 12.93
C VAL A 105 14.99 -16.86 12.44
N ALA A 106 15.81 -16.28 11.57
CA ALA A 106 16.99 -16.94 11.03
C ALA A 106 18.25 -16.80 11.91
N ALA A 107 18.20 -15.96 12.95
CA ALA A 107 19.28 -15.69 13.91
C ALA A 107 19.13 -16.58 15.15
#